data_AF-A0A7C4IDB0-F1
#
_entry.id   AF-A0A7C4IDB0-F1
#
_cell.length_a   1.000
_cell.length_b   1.000
_cell.length_c   1.000
_cell.angle_alpha   90.00
_cell.angle_beta   90.00
_cell.angle_gamma   90.00
#
_symmetry.space_group_name_H-M   'P 1'
#
loop_
_entity.id
_entity.type
_entity.pdbx_description
1 polymer ?
#
loop_
_entity_poly.entity_id
_entity_poly.type
_entity_poly.pdbx_seq_one_letter_code
_entity_poly.pdbx_strand_id
1 'polypeptide(L)'
;MIKIILWFFILPSLSCFSQRITEQMADAARQAFEENNYEEALSLYEQLISEKPKNVHYHYYAGLCLMNTNGDPEKAIYHFNCAHSGYTTAEIKTHLAKAYLLNYQPDMTISLLSHNPEGQQQSALLSNARILKEKTRSFIPQKCEYVTETSMDFLYDTLKSICKRLNKGPESITLMRLNKDNENDFVLYRQHSANPFIYFSSAGVQQDIMKIKKITDGRTTKADGLGHTINTPENEIFPYFDPYTTTLYFSSNGHSSCGGYDLFRSVLNPETGIWTTPENLGFPINTPYDDLIYLPVNPTYAILVSARNCSKTNVRIYILTATKNSRAYYASTNDELAQHAGFIIPGDIDDPGAGKDQKNTAYNTSAKLPSAAYKKNIQQGLFYQAIADSMLRLAEGKNKILFSLASSTQITAERKEIYRLKKYAGEIQLKADQYFIEASNNETTILSDANNPSGMKTTAKPSINKFNISSTPSANELLQPTPVILPDGIIYRIQLGVYSTAMPHSYFKGIQPLSGEKFLQPPVIKYYAGVFTSYFDCSAALEEVRALGFTDAFIVSYLNGKEIPAERAKKLEQ
;
A
#
# COMPACT_ATOMS: atom_id res chain seq x y z
N MET A 1 -61.76 -30.22 10.72
CA MET A 1 -60.93 -29.92 9.54
C MET A 1 -59.97 -28.81 9.91
N ILE A 2 -58.72 -29.19 10.17
CA ILE A 2 -57.59 -28.33 10.57
C ILE A 2 -56.80 -28.02 9.29
N LYS A 3 -56.56 -26.75 8.96
CA LYS A 3 -55.40 -26.31 8.14
C LYS A 3 -54.95 -24.89 8.53
N ILE A 4 -54.07 -24.87 9.52
CA ILE A 4 -52.81 -24.10 9.62
C ILE A 4 -52.77 -22.76 8.87
N ILE A 5 -52.98 -21.68 9.62
CA ILE A 5 -52.51 -20.32 9.31
C ILE A 5 -51.26 -20.12 10.17
N LEU A 6 -50.08 -20.23 9.56
CA LEU A 6 -48.83 -19.85 10.21
C LEU A 6 -47.76 -19.63 9.13
N TRP A 7 -46.95 -18.58 9.33
CA TRP A 7 -45.78 -18.13 8.54
C TRP A 7 -45.98 -16.94 7.60
N PHE A 8 -46.13 -15.75 8.17
CA PHE A 8 -45.74 -14.50 7.50
C PHE A 8 -45.34 -13.43 8.53
N PHE A 9 -44.31 -13.68 9.35
CA PHE A 9 -43.76 -12.65 10.26
C PHE A 9 -42.32 -12.97 10.72
N ILE A 10 -41.37 -13.24 9.81
CA ILE A 10 -39.93 -13.22 10.15
C ILE A 10 -39.16 -12.78 8.90
N LEU A 11 -39.01 -11.47 8.65
CA LEU A 11 -38.10 -10.96 7.60
C LEU A 11 -37.65 -9.47 7.71
N PRO A 12 -37.94 -8.69 8.78
CA PRO A 12 -37.16 -7.49 9.09
C PRO A 12 -36.01 -7.73 10.10
N SER A 13 -35.90 -8.92 10.68
CA SER A 13 -34.88 -9.23 11.70
C SER A 13 -33.50 -9.54 11.11
N LEU A 14 -33.41 -10.06 9.88
CA LEU A 14 -32.14 -10.52 9.30
C LEU A 14 -31.21 -9.38 8.89
N SER A 15 -31.73 -8.26 8.36
CA SER A 15 -30.91 -7.10 7.97
C SER A 15 -30.37 -6.35 9.18
N CYS A 16 -31.19 -6.16 10.20
CA CYS A 16 -30.77 -5.55 11.47
C CYS A 16 -29.77 -6.45 12.23
N PHE A 17 -29.94 -7.77 12.15
CA PHE A 17 -29.01 -8.74 12.74
C PHE A 17 -27.67 -8.77 12.00
N SER A 18 -27.67 -8.80 10.66
CA SER A 18 -26.45 -8.73 9.84
C SER A 18 -25.70 -7.41 10.07
N GLN A 19 -26.40 -6.27 10.10
CA GLN A 19 -25.77 -4.97 10.37
C GLN A 19 -25.13 -4.91 11.77
N ARG A 20 -25.80 -5.49 12.78
CA ARG A 20 -25.28 -5.58 14.14
C ARG A 20 -24.04 -6.49 14.23
N ILE A 21 -23.98 -7.57 13.46
CA ILE A 21 -22.80 -8.44 13.38
C ILE A 21 -21.62 -7.69 12.75
N THR A 22 -21.84 -6.98 11.64
CA THR A 22 -20.77 -6.19 10.99
C THR A 22 -20.26 -5.08 11.91
N GLU A 23 -21.13 -4.43 12.69
CA GLU A 23 -20.71 -3.43 13.68
C GLU A 23 -19.88 -4.04 14.81
N GLN A 24 -20.29 -5.18 15.37
CA GLN A 24 -19.50 -5.91 16.37
C GLN A 24 -18.15 -6.36 15.83
N MET A 25 -18.09 -6.83 14.59
CA MET A 25 -16.83 -7.19 13.93
C MET A 25 -15.93 -5.98 13.70
N ALA A 26 -16.50 -4.82 13.37
CA ALA A 26 -15.74 -3.57 13.25
C ALA A 26 -15.20 -3.08 14.60
N ASP A 27 -15.94 -3.26 15.69
CA ASP A 27 -15.46 -3.01 17.06
C ASP A 27 -14.30 -3.94 17.42
N ALA A 28 -14.45 -5.24 17.18
CA ALA A 28 -13.40 -6.23 17.43
C ALA A 28 -12.13 -5.94 16.61
N ALA A 29 -12.27 -5.58 15.32
CA ALA A 29 -11.14 -5.22 14.47
C ALA A 29 -10.38 -4.00 14.99
N ARG A 30 -11.11 -2.98 15.46
CA ARG A 30 -10.51 -1.78 16.08
C ARG A 30 -9.80 -2.12 17.39
N GLN A 31 -10.43 -2.91 18.24
CA GLN A 31 -9.84 -3.34 19.51
C GLN A 31 -8.54 -4.13 19.27
N ALA A 32 -8.55 -5.11 18.37
CA ALA A 32 -7.36 -5.86 18.00
C ALA A 32 -6.24 -4.95 17.47
N PHE A 33 -6.60 -3.94 16.67
CA PHE A 33 -5.65 -2.93 16.17
C PHE A 33 -5.03 -2.09 17.31
N GLU A 34 -5.85 -1.62 18.26
CA GLU A 34 -5.42 -0.84 19.43
C GLU A 34 -4.54 -1.66 20.39
N GLU A 35 -4.80 -2.98 20.49
CA GLU A 35 -4.00 -3.94 21.23
C GLU A 35 -2.71 -4.35 20.49
N ASN A 36 -2.46 -3.80 19.31
CA ASN A 36 -1.34 -4.13 18.39
C ASN A 36 -1.36 -5.57 17.85
N ASN A 37 -2.50 -6.26 17.95
CA ASN A 37 -2.71 -7.56 17.32
C ASN A 37 -3.11 -7.37 15.85
N TYR A 38 -2.14 -6.94 15.04
CA TYR A 38 -2.36 -6.55 13.65
C TYR A 38 -2.71 -7.72 12.72
N GLU A 39 -2.34 -8.96 13.05
CA GLU A 39 -2.72 -10.14 12.24
C GLU A 39 -4.21 -10.45 12.37
N GLU A 40 -4.72 -10.46 13.60
CA GLU A 40 -6.16 -10.62 13.86
C GLU A 40 -6.94 -9.43 13.30
N ALA A 41 -6.47 -8.20 13.55
CA ALA A 41 -7.09 -7.00 13.00
C ALA A 41 -7.15 -7.04 11.47
N LEU A 42 -6.07 -7.45 10.79
CA LEU A 42 -6.05 -7.59 9.32
C LEU A 42 -7.10 -8.59 8.85
N SER A 43 -7.16 -9.78 9.45
CA SER A 43 -8.15 -10.81 9.09
C SER A 43 -9.59 -10.27 9.23
N LEU A 44 -9.88 -9.56 10.32
CA LEU A 44 -11.20 -8.96 10.53
C LEU A 44 -11.47 -7.82 9.54
N TYR A 45 -10.48 -6.97 9.24
CA TYR A 45 -10.63 -5.92 8.23
C TYR A 45 -10.81 -6.47 6.82
N GLU A 46 -10.15 -7.56 6.44
CA GLU A 46 -10.36 -8.22 5.15
C GLU A 46 -11.79 -8.78 5.04
N GLN A 47 -12.31 -9.38 6.12
CA GLN A 47 -13.72 -9.81 6.19
C GLN A 47 -14.67 -8.60 6.06
N LEU A 48 -14.41 -7.52 6.80
CA LEU A 48 -15.19 -6.28 6.71
C LEU A 48 -15.13 -5.64 5.31
N ILE A 49 -13.99 -5.73 4.62
CA ILE A 49 -13.83 -5.26 3.23
C ILE A 49 -14.63 -6.15 2.28
N SER A 50 -14.68 -7.45 2.49
CA SER A 50 -15.51 -8.35 1.68
C SER A 50 -17.00 -8.01 1.77
N GLU A 51 -17.46 -7.57 2.95
CA GLU A 51 -18.84 -7.14 3.17
C GLU A 51 -19.10 -5.70 2.69
N LYS A 52 -18.14 -4.78 2.94
CA LYS A 52 -18.25 -3.34 2.64
C LYS A 52 -17.01 -2.85 1.88
N PRO A 53 -16.82 -3.24 0.60
CA PRO A 53 -15.59 -2.99 -0.16
C PRO A 53 -15.33 -1.53 -0.52
N LYS A 54 -16.30 -0.63 -0.30
CA LYS A 54 -16.15 0.82 -0.53
C LYS A 54 -15.80 1.60 0.73
N ASN A 55 -15.67 0.93 1.88
CA ASN A 55 -15.38 1.61 3.14
C ASN A 55 -13.89 1.97 3.22
N VAL A 56 -13.61 3.25 3.00
CA VAL A 56 -12.25 3.82 3.00
C VAL A 56 -11.49 3.57 4.32
N HIS A 57 -12.18 3.51 5.46
CA HIS A 57 -11.55 3.28 6.76
C HIS A 57 -11.05 1.85 6.92
N TYR A 58 -11.82 0.86 6.46
CA TYR A 58 -11.38 -0.54 6.53
C TYR A 58 -10.15 -0.78 5.67
N HIS A 59 -10.12 -0.20 4.46
CA HIS A 59 -8.93 -0.23 3.63
C HIS A 59 -7.75 0.45 4.31
N TYR A 60 -7.92 1.64 4.90
CA TYR A 60 -6.83 2.32 5.59
C TYR A 60 -6.22 1.46 6.70
N TYR A 61 -7.04 0.91 7.59
CA TYR A 61 -6.55 0.08 8.69
C TYR A 61 -5.98 -1.26 8.21
N ALA A 62 -6.55 -1.89 7.17
CA ALA A 62 -5.95 -3.07 6.54
C ALA A 62 -4.53 -2.77 6.01
N GLY A 63 -4.36 -1.63 5.33
CA GLY A 63 -3.04 -1.16 4.87
C GLY A 63 -2.06 -0.95 6.02
N LEU A 64 -2.52 -0.33 7.12
CA LEU A 64 -1.70 -0.17 8.33
C LEU A 64 -1.35 -1.51 8.98
N CYS A 65 -2.28 -2.47 9.03
CA CYS A 65 -2.01 -3.80 9.57
C CYS A 65 -0.94 -4.50 8.73
N LEU A 66 -1.08 -4.52 7.40
CA LEU A 66 -0.08 -5.09 6.49
C LEU A 66 1.31 -4.47 6.70
N MET A 67 1.39 -3.15 6.89
CA MET A 67 2.65 -2.47 7.18
C MET A 67 3.23 -2.80 8.56
N ASN A 68 2.39 -3.16 9.53
CA ASN A 68 2.82 -3.50 10.87
C ASN A 68 3.06 -5.00 11.09
N THR A 69 2.66 -5.85 10.15
CA THR A 69 2.97 -7.29 10.15
C THR A 69 4.12 -7.66 9.23
N ASN A 70 4.72 -6.69 8.52
CA ASN A 70 5.59 -6.95 7.35
C ASN A 70 4.87 -7.80 6.29
N GLY A 71 3.56 -7.63 6.16
CA GLY A 71 2.76 -8.24 5.11
C GLY A 71 3.08 -7.69 3.72
N ASP A 72 2.32 -8.16 2.73
CA ASP A 72 2.53 -7.82 1.32
C ASP A 72 2.44 -6.29 1.09
N PRO A 73 3.54 -5.61 0.72
CA PRO A 73 3.55 -4.17 0.54
C PRO A 73 2.77 -3.74 -0.70
N GLU A 74 2.59 -4.59 -1.71
CA GLU A 74 1.74 -4.32 -2.87
C GLU A 74 0.27 -4.24 -2.46
N LYS A 75 -0.19 -5.17 -1.61
CA LYS A 75 -1.54 -5.09 -1.01
C LYS A 75 -1.69 -3.83 -0.16
N ALA A 76 -0.69 -3.47 0.63
CA ALA A 76 -0.74 -2.25 1.43
C ALA A 76 -0.91 -1.00 0.54
N ILE A 77 -0.16 -0.91 -0.57
CA ILE A 77 -0.31 0.15 -1.58
C ILE A 77 -1.74 0.19 -2.13
N TYR A 78 -2.30 -0.97 -2.51
CA TYR A 78 -3.69 -1.07 -2.98
C TYR A 78 -4.67 -0.51 -1.94
N HIS A 79 -4.57 -0.95 -0.68
CA HIS A 79 -5.44 -0.50 0.38
C HIS A 79 -5.32 1.01 0.68
N PHE A 80 -4.10 1.56 0.70
CA PHE A 80 -3.92 3.01 0.88
C PHE A 80 -4.46 3.83 -0.30
N ASN A 81 -4.36 3.32 -1.53
CA ASN A 81 -4.97 3.96 -2.69
C ASN A 81 -6.51 3.96 -2.59
N CYS A 82 -7.12 2.87 -2.12
CA CYS A 82 -8.56 2.83 -1.84
C CYS A 82 -8.98 3.81 -0.73
N ALA A 83 -8.13 4.02 0.28
CA ALA A 83 -8.39 4.94 1.38
C ALA A 83 -8.20 6.44 1.02
N HIS A 84 -7.56 6.74 -0.11
CA HIS A 84 -7.06 8.09 -0.46
C HIS A 84 -8.13 9.19 -0.39
N SER A 85 -9.40 8.89 -0.66
CA SER A 85 -10.49 9.87 -0.64
C SER A 85 -11.02 10.22 0.76
N GLY A 86 -10.62 9.51 1.82
CA GLY A 86 -11.22 9.59 3.17
C GLY A 86 -10.34 10.19 4.27
N TYR A 87 -9.06 10.48 4.01
CA TYR A 87 -8.10 10.92 5.03
C TYR A 87 -7.34 12.16 4.58
N THR A 88 -6.59 12.76 5.51
CA THR A 88 -5.73 13.88 5.18
C THR A 88 -4.69 13.47 4.13
N THR A 89 -4.39 14.40 3.23
CA THR A 89 -3.40 14.18 2.20
C THR A 89 -2.03 13.86 2.78
N ALA A 90 -1.70 14.37 3.98
CA ALA A 90 -0.41 14.17 4.63
C ALA A 90 -0.21 12.76 5.19
N GLU A 91 -1.18 12.25 5.97
CA GLU A 91 -1.09 10.93 6.62
C GLU A 91 -1.01 9.81 5.58
N ILE A 92 -1.93 9.82 4.60
CA ILE A 92 -1.91 8.81 3.54
C ILE A 92 -0.64 8.90 2.70
N LYS A 93 -0.11 10.11 2.42
CA LYS A 93 1.16 10.26 1.70
C LYS A 93 2.31 9.58 2.43
N THR A 94 2.41 9.75 3.75
CA THR A 94 3.47 9.14 4.56
C THR A 94 3.40 7.62 4.50
N HIS A 95 2.21 7.03 4.70
CA HIS A 95 2.03 5.58 4.68
C HIS A 95 2.25 4.98 3.29
N LEU A 96 1.71 5.62 2.25
CA LEU A 96 1.90 5.20 0.86
C LEU A 96 3.37 5.31 0.42
N ALA A 97 4.07 6.38 0.82
CA ALA A 97 5.51 6.55 0.60
C ALA A 97 6.33 5.41 1.23
N LYS A 98 5.98 5.02 2.47
CA LYS A 98 6.63 3.89 3.15
C LYS A 98 6.33 2.57 2.45
N ALA A 99 5.09 2.33 2.03
CA ALA A 99 4.70 1.11 1.32
C ALA A 99 5.42 0.99 -0.03
N TYR A 100 5.56 2.10 -0.78
CA TYR A 100 6.38 2.14 -2.00
C TYR A 100 7.83 1.80 -1.75
N LEU A 101 8.45 2.28 -0.66
CA LEU A 101 9.81 1.90 -0.31
C LEU A 101 9.93 0.41 -0.03
N LEU A 102 9.05 -0.14 0.82
CA LEU A 102 9.06 -1.58 1.14
C LEU A 102 8.83 -2.45 -0.09
N ASN A 103 8.13 -1.93 -1.10
CA ASN A 103 7.94 -2.60 -2.39
C ASN A 103 9.03 -2.27 -3.45
N TYR A 104 10.19 -1.74 -3.03
CA TYR A 104 11.31 -1.38 -3.91
C TYR A 104 10.94 -0.39 -5.03
N GLN A 105 10.04 0.56 -4.77
CA GLN A 105 9.59 1.60 -5.70
C GLN A 105 10.04 3.01 -5.27
N PRO A 106 11.36 3.30 -5.14
CA PRO A 106 11.83 4.58 -4.62
C PRO A 106 11.42 5.78 -5.49
N ASP A 107 11.28 5.60 -6.80
CA ASP A 107 10.83 6.66 -7.71
C ASP A 107 9.40 7.12 -7.39
N MET A 108 8.52 6.20 -6.98
CA MET A 108 7.16 6.53 -6.58
C MET A 108 7.16 7.35 -5.29
N THR A 109 7.98 6.97 -4.30
CA THR A 109 8.17 7.74 -3.07
C THR A 109 8.72 9.14 -3.33
N ILE A 110 9.76 9.25 -4.18
CA ILE A 110 10.33 10.55 -4.55
C ILE A 110 9.28 11.43 -5.23
N SER A 111 8.56 10.89 -6.22
CA SER A 111 7.50 11.62 -6.94
C SER A 111 6.39 12.10 -6.00
N LEU A 112 6.00 11.25 -5.05
CA LEU A 112 4.94 11.55 -4.08
C LEU A 112 5.32 12.67 -3.10
N LEU A 113 6.59 12.75 -2.70
CA LEU A 113 7.07 13.65 -1.64
C LEU A 113 7.86 14.88 -2.15
N SER A 114 8.32 14.91 -3.40
CA SER A 114 9.26 15.94 -3.89
C SER A 114 8.69 17.37 -3.93
N HIS A 115 7.37 17.53 -3.95
CA HIS A 115 6.74 18.83 -4.16
C HIS A 115 6.43 19.58 -2.86
N ASN A 116 6.32 18.90 -1.71
CA ASN A 116 6.19 19.49 -0.36
C ASN A 116 6.18 18.38 0.71
N PRO A 117 7.32 17.91 1.26
CA PRO A 117 7.31 16.96 2.36
C PRO A 117 6.84 17.66 3.64
N GLU A 118 5.77 17.17 4.24
CA GLU A 118 5.19 17.68 5.47
C GLU A 118 5.88 17.02 6.67
N GLY A 119 6.87 17.71 7.24
CA GLY A 119 7.55 17.32 8.49
C GLY A 119 8.79 16.43 8.33
N GLN A 120 9.39 16.08 9.47
CA GLN A 120 10.64 15.32 9.55
C GLN A 120 10.50 13.90 8.98
N GLN A 121 9.36 13.24 9.24
CA GLN A 121 9.13 11.86 8.79
C GLN A 121 9.09 11.74 7.26
N GLN A 122 8.37 12.63 6.57
CA GLN A 122 8.34 12.62 5.10
C GLN A 122 9.69 13.02 4.50
N SER A 123 10.42 13.94 5.15
CA SER A 123 11.78 14.31 4.74
C SER A 123 12.75 13.12 4.86
N ALA A 124 12.65 12.34 5.93
CA ALA A 124 13.42 11.11 6.11
C ALA A 124 13.06 10.07 5.03
N LEU A 125 11.77 9.80 4.79
CA LEU A 125 11.34 8.88 3.73
C LEU A 125 11.84 9.30 2.34
N LEU A 126 11.84 10.60 2.03
CA LEU A 126 12.38 11.13 0.79
C LEU A 126 13.90 10.93 0.68
N SER A 127 14.63 11.12 1.79
CA SER A 127 16.07 10.83 1.86
C SER A 127 16.33 9.34 1.61
N ASN A 128 15.61 8.47 2.32
CA ASN A 128 15.72 7.02 2.20
C ASN A 128 15.45 6.55 0.77
N ALA A 129 14.43 7.11 0.11
CA ALA A 129 14.13 6.81 -1.29
C ALA A 129 15.27 7.17 -2.25
N ARG A 130 15.94 8.31 -2.02
CA ARG A 130 17.08 8.74 -2.85
C ARG A 130 18.27 7.81 -2.65
N ILE A 131 18.55 7.43 -1.40
CA ILE A 131 19.63 6.51 -1.06
C ILE A 131 19.36 5.13 -1.66
N LEU A 132 18.15 4.59 -1.45
CA LEU A 132 17.76 3.31 -2.04
C LEU A 132 17.95 3.33 -3.57
N LYS A 133 17.45 4.36 -4.25
CA LYS A 133 17.60 4.54 -5.70
C LYS A 133 19.06 4.60 -6.15
N GLU A 134 19.92 5.28 -5.39
CA GLU A 134 21.36 5.34 -5.66
C GLU A 134 21.99 3.94 -5.51
N LYS A 135 21.72 3.25 -4.40
CA LYS A 135 22.30 1.94 -4.08
C LYS A 135 21.79 0.81 -4.98
N THR A 136 20.58 0.93 -5.53
CA THR A 136 20.00 -0.07 -6.45
C THR A 136 20.33 0.20 -7.92
N ARG A 137 20.90 1.37 -8.26
CA ARG A 137 21.28 1.70 -9.65
C ARG A 137 22.21 0.67 -10.26
N SER A 138 23.16 0.18 -9.47
CA SER A 138 24.02 -0.95 -9.82
C SER A 138 24.56 -1.57 -8.54
N PHE A 139 24.55 -2.89 -8.45
CA PHE A 139 24.98 -3.59 -7.24
C PHE A 139 25.70 -4.88 -7.57
N ILE A 140 26.38 -5.46 -6.58
CA ILE A 140 27.04 -6.75 -6.73
C ILE A 140 26.08 -7.82 -6.16
N PRO A 141 25.56 -8.75 -7.00
CA PRO A 141 24.77 -9.86 -6.49
C PRO A 141 25.55 -10.68 -5.48
N GLN A 142 24.89 -11.07 -4.39
CA GLN A 142 25.48 -11.90 -3.35
C GLN A 142 25.04 -13.35 -3.52
N LYS A 143 25.99 -14.27 -3.41
CA LYS A 143 25.64 -15.68 -3.22
C LYS A 143 25.23 -15.84 -1.76
N CYS A 144 24.04 -16.37 -1.54
CA CYS A 144 23.41 -16.40 -0.23
C CYS A 144 22.71 -17.74 0.00
N GLU A 145 22.79 -18.24 1.23
CA GLU A 145 22.05 -19.40 1.73
C GLU A 145 21.12 -18.94 2.86
N TYR A 146 19.83 -19.26 2.75
CA TYR A 146 18.90 -19.09 3.86
C TYR A 146 19.17 -20.16 4.92
N VAL A 147 19.30 -19.76 6.19
CA VAL A 147 19.58 -20.69 7.28
C VAL A 147 18.32 -21.00 8.08
N THR A 148 17.66 -19.96 8.61
CA THR A 148 16.48 -20.10 9.47
C THR A 148 15.81 -18.74 9.68
N GLU A 149 14.55 -18.78 10.12
CA GLU A 149 13.83 -17.66 10.70
C GLU A 149 13.71 -17.88 12.22
N THR A 150 13.77 -16.82 13.01
CA THR A 150 13.60 -16.86 14.47
C THR A 150 12.93 -15.57 14.97
N SER A 151 12.16 -15.65 16.05
CA SER A 151 11.76 -14.45 16.79
C SER A 151 13.02 -13.74 17.33
N MET A 152 12.95 -12.41 17.42
CA MET A 152 13.98 -11.59 18.06
C MET A 152 14.32 -12.12 19.45
N ASP A 153 13.34 -12.55 20.26
CA ASP A 153 13.56 -13.07 21.62
C ASP A 153 14.46 -14.31 21.67
N PHE A 154 14.57 -15.07 20.58
CA PHE A 154 15.43 -16.26 20.48
C PHE A 154 16.68 -16.01 19.60
N LEU A 155 16.93 -14.77 19.19
CA LEU A 155 18.01 -14.42 18.29
C LEU A 155 19.38 -14.80 18.87
N TYR A 156 19.63 -14.53 20.15
CA TYR A 156 20.90 -14.85 20.81
C TYR A 156 21.21 -16.34 20.76
N ASP A 157 20.27 -17.20 21.16
CA ASP A 157 20.50 -18.64 21.23
C ASP A 157 20.67 -19.24 19.83
N THR A 158 19.89 -18.75 18.86
CA THR A 158 19.99 -19.15 17.46
C THR A 158 21.34 -18.78 16.87
N LEU A 159 21.78 -17.52 17.03
CA LEU A 159 23.09 -17.07 16.55
C LEU A 159 24.24 -17.80 17.23
N LYS A 160 24.13 -18.08 18.54
CA LYS A 160 25.13 -18.83 19.29
C LYS A 160 25.28 -20.25 18.74
N SER A 161 24.17 -20.90 18.40
CA SER A 161 24.17 -22.23 17.77
C SER A 161 24.83 -22.20 16.38
N ILE A 162 24.47 -21.22 15.55
CA ILE A 162 25.02 -21.04 14.19
C ILE A 162 26.52 -20.75 14.26
N CYS A 163 26.94 -19.81 15.10
CA CYS A 163 28.35 -19.44 15.26
C CYS A 163 29.19 -20.62 15.75
N LYS A 164 28.69 -21.41 16.71
CA LYS A 164 29.36 -22.64 17.18
C LYS A 164 29.58 -23.65 16.05
N ARG A 165 28.67 -23.73 15.08
CA ARG A 165 28.77 -24.64 13.93
C ARG A 165 29.77 -24.13 12.88
N LEU A 166 29.68 -22.85 12.53
CA LEU A 166 30.43 -22.24 11.42
C LEU A 166 31.84 -21.79 11.83
N ASN A 167 32.06 -21.47 13.10
CA ASN A 167 33.26 -20.79 13.57
C ASN A 167 34.01 -21.65 14.60
N LYS A 168 34.84 -22.58 14.10
CA LYS A 168 35.65 -23.49 14.93
C LYS A 168 37.07 -22.95 15.06
N GLY A 169 37.46 -22.54 16.26
CA GLY A 169 38.83 -22.10 16.57
C GLY A 169 38.92 -21.15 17.77
N PRO A 170 40.15 -20.86 18.26
CA PRO A 170 40.38 -19.94 19.36
C PRO A 170 40.03 -18.48 19.03
N GLU A 171 39.94 -18.14 17.75
CA GLU A 171 39.60 -16.80 17.22
C GLU A 171 38.11 -16.71 16.81
N SER A 172 37.28 -17.59 17.39
CA SER A 172 35.86 -17.64 17.08
C SER A 172 35.10 -16.43 17.64
N ILE A 173 34.04 -16.06 16.93
CA ILE A 173 33.09 -15.06 17.37
C ILE A 173 32.36 -15.62 18.59
N THR A 174 32.42 -14.85 19.67
CA THR A 174 31.80 -15.16 20.94
C THR A 174 30.57 -14.27 21.13
N LEU A 175 29.51 -14.90 21.63
CA LEU A 175 28.30 -14.22 22.07
C LEU A 175 28.25 -14.25 23.59
N MET A 176 28.00 -13.11 24.20
CA MET A 176 27.85 -12.97 25.66
C MET A 176 26.60 -12.16 25.96
N ARG A 177 25.72 -12.69 26.82
CA ARG A 177 24.61 -11.91 27.37
C ARG A 177 25.16 -10.91 28.40
N LEU A 178 24.71 -9.66 28.30
CA LEU A 178 24.98 -8.61 29.27
C LEU A 178 23.98 -8.66 30.42
N ASN A 179 22.72 -8.99 30.11
CA ASN A 179 21.67 -9.20 31.09
C ASN A 179 21.05 -10.59 30.92
N LYS A 180 20.84 -11.31 32.03
CA LYS A 180 20.18 -12.63 32.00
C LYS A 180 18.68 -12.53 31.79
N ASP A 181 18.08 -11.40 32.18
CA ASP A 181 16.64 -11.16 32.14
C ASP A 181 16.18 -10.50 30.83
N ASN A 182 17.13 -10.07 29.98
CA ASN A 182 16.86 -9.52 28.65
C ASN A 182 17.63 -10.30 27.58
N GLU A 183 16.92 -11.17 26.87
CA GLU A 183 17.46 -12.06 25.84
C GLU A 183 18.12 -11.32 24.66
N ASN A 184 17.69 -10.08 24.41
CA ASN A 184 18.21 -9.23 23.32
C ASN A 184 19.42 -8.38 23.75
N ASP A 185 19.81 -8.43 25.02
CA ASP A 185 20.95 -7.69 25.55
C ASP A 185 22.20 -8.56 25.50
N PHE A 186 22.78 -8.68 24.31
CA PHE A 186 23.99 -9.46 24.07
C PHE A 186 25.01 -8.72 23.22
N VAL A 187 26.27 -9.13 23.38
CA VAL A 187 27.40 -8.60 22.60
C VAL A 187 27.97 -9.67 21.68
N LEU A 188 28.35 -9.22 20.49
CA LEU A 188 29.12 -9.97 19.51
C LEU A 188 30.57 -9.50 19.62
N TYR A 189 31.50 -10.40 19.93
CA TYR A 189 32.93 -10.02 19.95
C TYR A 189 33.82 -11.17 19.50
N ARG A 190 34.93 -10.84 18.85
CA ARG A 190 36.00 -11.78 18.53
C ARG A 190 37.16 -11.52 19.47
N GLN A 191 37.58 -12.53 20.22
CA GLN A 191 38.71 -12.38 21.14
C GLN A 191 40.00 -12.20 20.35
N HIS A 192 40.74 -11.14 20.67
CA HIS A 192 42.03 -10.84 20.03
C HIS A 192 42.95 -10.17 21.04
N SER A 193 44.21 -10.63 21.12
CA SER A 193 45.17 -10.16 22.12
C SER A 193 45.45 -8.66 22.05
N ALA A 194 45.39 -8.08 20.85
CA ALA A 194 45.62 -6.65 20.63
C ALA A 194 44.39 -5.76 20.86
N ASN A 195 43.19 -6.34 21.00
CA ASN A 195 41.96 -5.56 21.24
C ASN A 195 41.36 -5.88 22.62
N PRO A 196 41.58 -5.01 23.63
CA PRO A 196 41.00 -5.20 24.95
C PRO A 196 39.55 -4.68 25.05
N PHE A 197 38.95 -4.15 23.97
CA PHE A 197 37.64 -3.51 24.02
C PHE A 197 36.50 -4.43 23.59
N ILE A 198 35.38 -4.32 24.29
CA ILE A 198 34.07 -4.86 23.91
C ILE A 198 33.19 -3.67 23.53
N TYR A 199 32.46 -3.81 22.42
CA TYR A 199 31.52 -2.82 21.92
C TYR A 199 30.09 -3.34 22.11
N PHE A 200 29.18 -2.46 22.48
CA PHE A 200 27.79 -2.80 22.78
C PHE A 200 26.88 -1.57 22.62
N SER A 201 25.60 -1.80 22.38
CA SER A 201 24.60 -0.73 22.36
C SER A 201 24.22 -0.35 23.79
N SER A 202 24.05 0.94 24.07
CA SER A 202 23.50 1.38 25.34
C SER A 202 22.05 0.91 25.53
N ALA A 203 21.63 0.81 26.79
CA ALA A 203 20.24 0.58 27.15
C ALA A 203 19.49 1.93 27.18
N GLY A 204 18.24 1.94 26.71
CA GLY A 204 17.39 3.14 26.75
C GLY A 204 16.51 3.29 25.52
N VAL A 205 15.82 4.43 25.43
CA VAL A 205 14.97 4.80 24.30
C VAL A 205 15.81 5.13 23.05
N GLN A 206 16.94 5.80 23.27
CA GLN A 206 17.97 6.02 22.26
C GLN A 206 19.16 5.11 22.57
N GLN A 207 19.60 4.34 21.58
CA GLN A 207 20.69 3.39 21.71
C GLN A 207 21.93 3.89 20.99
N ASP A 208 23.01 4.03 21.74
CA ASP A 208 24.31 4.51 21.28
C ASP A 208 25.33 3.38 21.35
N ILE A 209 26.30 3.34 20.43
CA ILE A 209 27.42 2.41 20.56
C ILE A 209 28.39 2.94 21.62
N MET A 210 28.65 2.06 22.59
CA MET A 210 29.56 2.25 23.70
C MET A 210 30.70 1.22 23.62
N LYS A 211 31.84 1.54 24.24
CA LYS A 211 32.94 0.61 24.45
C LYS A 211 33.33 0.52 25.91
N ILE A 212 33.74 -0.68 26.32
CA ILE A 212 34.37 -0.94 27.63
C ILE A 212 35.69 -1.67 27.41
N LYS A 213 36.69 -1.36 28.22
CA LYS A 213 37.96 -2.09 28.23
C LYS A 213 37.86 -3.24 29.25
N LYS A 214 38.17 -4.46 28.80
CA LYS A 214 38.28 -5.64 29.65
C LYS A 214 39.59 -5.57 30.45
N ILE A 215 39.51 -5.75 31.76
CA ILE A 215 40.64 -5.78 32.68
C ILE A 215 40.96 -7.25 33.02
N THR A 216 42.23 -7.54 33.29
CA THR A 216 42.80 -8.89 33.46
C THR A 216 42.15 -9.72 34.57
N ASP A 217 41.44 -9.10 35.50
CA ASP A 217 40.75 -9.70 36.66
C ASP A 217 39.23 -9.85 36.45
N GLY A 218 38.74 -9.63 35.24
CA GLY A 218 37.30 -9.67 34.93
C GLY A 218 36.57 -8.36 35.24
N ARG A 219 37.25 -7.33 35.74
CA ARG A 219 36.67 -5.98 35.86
C ARG A 219 36.60 -5.29 34.50
N THR A 220 35.75 -4.28 34.40
CA THR A 220 35.58 -3.44 33.21
C THR A 220 35.78 -1.99 33.58
N THR A 221 36.21 -1.17 32.62
CA THR A 221 36.22 0.29 32.78
C THR A 221 34.81 0.86 32.75
N LYS A 222 34.68 2.16 33.04
CA LYS A 222 33.48 2.92 32.68
C LYS A 222 33.27 2.81 31.16
N ALA A 223 32.00 2.76 30.74
CA ALA A 223 31.64 2.75 29.34
C ALA A 223 31.83 4.14 28.73
N ASP A 224 32.47 4.18 27.56
CA ASP A 224 32.72 5.39 26.79
C ASP A 224 31.98 5.31 25.45
N GLY A 225 31.28 6.38 25.06
CA GLY A 225 30.64 6.48 23.74
C GLY A 225 31.66 6.60 22.61
N LEU A 226 31.28 6.21 21.40
CA LEU A 226 32.15 6.28 20.22
C LEU A 226 32.16 7.65 19.52
N GLY A 227 31.43 8.63 20.07
CA GLY A 227 31.37 10.00 19.56
C GLY A 227 30.47 10.15 18.33
N HIS A 228 30.26 11.41 17.91
CA HIS A 228 29.26 11.78 16.90
C HIS A 228 29.56 11.30 15.47
N THR A 229 30.75 10.76 15.21
CA THR A 229 31.06 10.12 13.92
C THR A 229 30.33 8.79 13.79
N ILE A 230 30.23 8.03 14.87
CA ILE A 230 29.56 6.73 14.90
C ILE A 230 28.13 6.88 15.38
N ASN A 231 27.92 7.57 16.50
CA ASN A 231 26.61 7.72 17.12
C ASN A 231 25.88 8.94 16.56
N THR A 232 24.64 8.74 16.17
CA THR A 232 23.75 9.78 15.63
C THR A 232 22.72 10.19 16.69
N PRO A 233 21.87 11.19 16.42
CA PRO A 233 20.71 11.46 17.27
C PRO A 233 19.64 10.35 17.26
N GLU A 234 19.76 9.33 16.41
CA GLU A 234 18.88 8.17 16.38
C GLU A 234 19.56 6.95 17.03
N ASN A 235 19.27 5.73 16.58
CA ASN A 235 19.75 4.49 17.18
C ASN A 235 20.86 3.81 16.37
N GLU A 236 21.89 3.38 17.07
CA GLU A 236 22.94 2.49 16.60
C GLU A 236 22.98 1.21 17.45
N ILE A 237 22.79 0.06 16.80
CA ILE A 237 22.60 -1.22 17.46
C ILE A 237 23.47 -2.36 16.90
N PHE A 238 23.55 -3.45 17.68
CA PHE A 238 24.29 -4.67 17.38
C PHE A 238 25.72 -4.45 16.85
N PRO A 239 26.56 -3.65 17.55
CA PRO A 239 27.93 -3.43 17.11
C PRO A 239 28.74 -4.73 17.16
N TYR A 240 29.54 -4.94 16.11
CA TYR A 240 30.53 -6.00 16.02
C TYR A 240 31.85 -5.41 15.50
N PHE A 241 32.88 -5.47 16.34
CA PHE A 241 34.21 -5.04 15.93
C PHE A 241 35.06 -6.25 15.51
N ASP A 242 35.54 -6.22 14.27
CA ASP A 242 36.52 -7.17 13.77
C ASP A 242 37.95 -6.63 13.97
N PRO A 243 38.71 -7.20 14.92
CA PRO A 243 40.05 -6.70 15.26
C PRO A 243 41.10 -6.97 14.18
N TYR A 244 40.86 -7.89 13.24
CA TYR A 244 41.80 -8.22 12.17
C TYR A 244 41.75 -7.21 11.04
N THR A 245 40.56 -6.68 10.77
CA THR A 245 40.31 -5.65 9.74
C THR A 245 40.15 -4.26 10.35
N THR A 246 40.28 -4.14 11.67
CA THR A 246 40.04 -2.91 12.46
C THR A 246 38.72 -2.23 12.09
N THR A 247 37.69 -3.02 11.79
CA THR A 247 36.42 -2.54 11.23
C THR A 247 35.30 -2.80 12.22
N LEU A 248 34.54 -1.76 12.54
CA LEU A 248 33.28 -1.82 13.28
C LEU A 248 32.13 -1.97 12.28
N TYR A 249 31.33 -3.02 12.43
CA TYR A 249 30.06 -3.21 11.76
C TYR A 249 28.95 -2.93 12.76
N PHE A 250 27.90 -2.26 12.33
CA PHE A 250 26.76 -1.95 13.19
C PHE A 250 25.54 -1.63 12.33
N SER A 251 24.38 -1.62 12.96
CA SER A 251 23.13 -1.23 12.30
C SER A 251 22.65 0.12 12.82
N SER A 252 22.12 0.97 11.94
CA SER A 252 21.67 2.33 12.29
C SER A 252 20.45 2.78 11.49
N ASN A 253 19.57 3.54 12.13
CA ASN A 253 18.45 4.22 11.50
C ASN A 253 18.64 5.75 11.40
N GLY A 254 19.79 6.29 11.84
CA GLY A 254 20.08 7.73 11.82
C GLY A 254 21.14 8.17 10.81
N HIS A 255 21.96 7.25 10.31
CA HIS A 255 22.85 7.50 9.17
C HIS A 255 22.05 7.61 7.86
N SER A 256 22.75 7.74 6.72
CA SER A 256 22.14 7.71 5.39
C SER A 256 21.60 6.30 5.08
N SER A 257 20.45 5.97 5.68
CA SER A 257 19.73 4.70 5.56
C SER A 257 18.79 4.68 4.34
N CYS A 258 18.55 3.50 3.77
CA CYS A 258 17.60 3.27 2.69
C CYS A 258 16.19 2.88 3.18
N GLY A 259 16.01 2.69 4.48
CA GLY A 259 14.78 2.34 5.17
C GLY A 259 15.11 1.64 6.50
N GLY A 260 14.19 1.67 7.47
CA GLY A 260 14.38 0.99 8.75
C GLY A 260 15.77 1.19 9.38
N TYR A 261 16.33 0.09 9.85
CA TYR A 261 17.74 -0.06 10.22
C TYR A 261 18.59 -0.55 9.05
N ASP A 262 19.70 0.12 8.77
CA ASP A 262 20.67 -0.25 7.73
C ASP A 262 22.01 -0.65 8.35
N LEU A 263 22.74 -1.56 7.70
CA LEU A 263 24.09 -1.96 8.10
C LEU A 263 25.15 -0.99 7.57
N PHE A 264 26.04 -0.58 8.47
CA PHE A 264 27.18 0.28 8.19
C PHE A 264 28.47 -0.37 8.64
N ARG A 265 29.58 0.09 8.06
CA ARG A 265 30.92 -0.17 8.58
C ARG A 265 31.72 1.11 8.77
N SER A 266 32.60 1.13 9.76
CA SER A 266 33.59 2.18 9.94
C SER A 266 34.93 1.56 10.35
N VAL A 267 36.02 2.07 9.81
CA VAL A 267 37.37 1.58 10.08
C VAL A 267 38.02 2.46 11.15
N LEU A 268 38.56 1.82 12.19
CA LEU A 268 39.36 2.50 13.21
C LEU A 268 40.78 2.67 12.69
N ASN A 269 41.27 3.90 12.66
CA ASN A 269 42.71 4.12 12.56
C ASN A 269 43.36 3.85 13.94
N PRO A 270 44.19 2.80 14.09
CA PRO A 270 44.74 2.42 15.38
C PRO A 270 45.78 3.41 15.92
N GLU A 271 46.39 4.24 15.06
CA GLU A 271 47.39 5.23 15.45
C GLU A 271 46.75 6.49 16.02
N THR A 272 45.64 6.94 15.42
CA THR A 272 44.95 8.17 15.82
C THR A 272 43.76 7.91 16.75
N GLY A 273 43.25 6.68 16.77
CA GLY A 273 42.01 6.32 17.48
C GLY A 273 40.75 6.90 16.83
N ILE A 274 40.84 7.42 15.61
CA ILE A 274 39.75 8.06 14.88
C ILE A 274 39.06 7.05 13.97
N TRP A 275 37.73 7.08 13.98
CA TRP A 275 36.87 6.31 13.08
C TRP A 275 36.71 7.01 11.74
N THR A 276 36.68 6.24 10.65
CA THR A 276 36.23 6.78 9.35
C THR A 276 34.74 7.09 9.38
N THR A 277 34.27 7.94 8.46
CA THR A 277 32.83 8.11 8.23
C THR A 277 32.18 6.75 7.96
N PRO A 278 31.05 6.41 8.61
CA PRO A 278 30.35 5.17 8.37
C PRO A 278 29.92 5.00 6.91
N GLU A 279 30.26 3.86 6.32
CA GLU A 279 29.91 3.47 4.96
C GLU A 279 28.71 2.51 5.01
N ASN A 280 27.62 2.87 4.34
CA ASN A 280 26.46 1.99 4.14
C ASN A 280 26.89 0.77 3.31
N LEU A 281 26.58 -0.46 3.76
CA LEU A 281 26.98 -1.70 3.07
C LEU A 281 26.27 -1.91 1.73
N GLY A 282 25.23 -1.12 1.44
CA GLY A 282 24.56 -1.03 0.16
C GLY A 282 23.69 -2.24 -0.16
N PHE A 283 22.99 -2.16 -1.28
CA PHE A 283 22.13 -3.23 -1.76
C PHE A 283 22.97 -4.39 -2.36
N PRO A 284 22.57 -5.67 -2.22
CA PRO A 284 21.39 -6.18 -1.53
C PRO A 284 21.60 -6.45 -0.04
N ILE A 285 22.72 -6.03 0.58
CA ILE A 285 22.93 -6.26 2.02
C ILE A 285 21.98 -5.40 2.84
N ASN A 286 21.78 -4.15 2.44
CA ASN A 286 20.76 -3.26 2.99
C ASN A 286 19.53 -3.19 2.09
N THR A 287 18.38 -3.04 2.74
CA THR A 287 17.05 -3.03 2.16
C THR A 287 16.16 -2.03 2.88
N PRO A 288 14.96 -1.74 2.33
CA PRO A 288 14.01 -0.87 3.01
C PRO A 288 13.46 -1.39 4.36
N TYR A 289 13.78 -2.64 4.70
CA TYR A 289 13.42 -3.32 5.95
C TYR A 289 14.55 -3.17 6.99
N ASP A 290 14.37 -3.74 8.18
CA ASP A 290 15.42 -3.69 9.21
C ASP A 290 16.52 -4.73 8.96
N ASP A 291 17.73 -4.27 8.69
CA ASP A 291 18.95 -5.06 8.53
C ASP A 291 19.87 -4.87 9.73
N LEU A 292 19.99 -5.92 10.54
CA LEU A 292 20.37 -5.77 11.95
C LEU A 292 21.81 -6.19 12.25
N ILE A 293 22.26 -7.30 11.68
CA ILE A 293 23.59 -7.86 12.00
C ILE A 293 24.29 -8.28 10.72
N TYR A 294 25.50 -7.75 10.52
CA TYR A 294 26.47 -8.25 9.55
C TYR A 294 27.72 -8.73 10.28
N LEU A 295 27.99 -10.02 10.18
CA LEU A 295 29.02 -10.67 10.96
C LEU A 295 29.98 -11.42 10.03
N PRO A 296 31.11 -10.81 9.62
CA PRO A 296 32.12 -11.48 8.80
C PRO A 296 32.79 -12.58 9.62
N VAL A 297 32.44 -13.84 9.31
CA VAL A 297 32.99 -15.02 10.00
C VAL A 297 34.43 -15.26 9.57
N ASN A 298 34.71 -15.10 8.28
CA ASN A 298 36.03 -15.15 7.66
C ASN A 298 35.98 -14.45 6.28
N PRO A 299 37.09 -14.37 5.51
CA PRO A 299 37.09 -13.71 4.21
C PRO A 299 36.12 -14.29 3.16
N THR A 300 35.58 -15.49 3.40
CA THR A 300 34.66 -16.18 2.50
C THR A 300 33.21 -16.09 2.94
N TYR A 301 32.93 -16.06 4.25
CA TYR A 301 31.56 -16.14 4.76
C TYR A 301 31.23 -15.00 5.71
N ALA A 302 30.02 -14.46 5.58
CA ALA A 302 29.41 -13.57 6.56
C ALA A 302 28.02 -14.07 6.93
N ILE A 303 27.61 -13.85 8.19
CA ILE A 303 26.23 -14.04 8.62
C ILE A 303 25.51 -12.71 8.48
N LEU A 304 24.33 -12.73 7.88
CA LEU A 304 23.42 -11.59 7.78
C LEU A 304 22.14 -11.91 8.57
N VAL A 305 21.70 -10.98 9.42
CA VAL A 305 20.42 -11.04 10.12
C VAL A 305 19.56 -9.88 9.66
N SER A 306 18.37 -10.16 9.14
CA SER A 306 17.49 -9.19 8.53
C SER A 306 16.02 -9.51 8.80
N ALA A 307 15.20 -8.48 8.99
CA ALA A 307 13.75 -8.56 9.09
C ALA A 307 13.05 -8.61 7.72
N ARG A 308 13.81 -8.72 6.61
CA ARG A 308 13.23 -8.89 5.28
C ARG A 308 12.56 -10.26 5.14
N ASN A 309 11.45 -10.28 4.40
CA ASN A 309 10.68 -11.49 4.05
C ASN A 309 10.16 -12.29 5.26
N CYS A 310 10.11 -11.72 6.46
CA CYS A 310 9.52 -12.37 7.64
C CYS A 310 8.60 -11.40 8.38
N SER A 311 7.82 -11.92 9.34
CA SER A 311 6.98 -11.11 10.19
C SER A 311 7.82 -10.12 11.02
N LYS A 312 7.18 -9.02 11.47
CA LYS A 312 7.88 -7.92 12.15
C LYS A 312 8.53 -8.30 13.48
N THR A 313 8.08 -9.38 14.13
CA THR A 313 8.68 -9.91 15.37
C THR A 313 9.85 -10.85 15.11
N ASN A 314 10.03 -11.25 13.85
CA ASN A 314 10.99 -12.25 13.43
C ASN A 314 12.11 -11.63 12.61
N VAL A 315 13.20 -12.37 12.53
CA VAL A 315 14.31 -12.11 11.65
C VAL A 315 14.74 -13.39 10.96
N ARG A 316 15.23 -13.24 9.73
CA ARG A 316 15.86 -14.30 8.96
C ARG A 316 17.37 -14.18 9.05
N ILE A 317 18.01 -15.34 9.14
CA ILE A 317 19.44 -15.48 9.19
C ILE A 317 19.90 -16.12 7.88
N TYR A 318 20.87 -15.46 7.25
CA TYR A 318 21.45 -15.86 5.98
C TYR A 318 22.96 -16.04 6.12
N ILE A 319 23.54 -16.92 5.31
CA ILE A 319 24.99 -17.01 5.13
C ILE A 319 25.32 -16.45 3.74
N LEU A 320 26.03 -15.33 3.73
CA LEU A 320 26.58 -14.72 2.53
C LEU A 320 27.93 -15.36 2.22
N THR A 321 28.15 -15.69 0.96
CA THR A 321 29.42 -16.21 0.46
C THR A 321 30.06 -15.18 -0.46
N ALA A 322 31.31 -14.81 -0.18
CA ALA A 322 32.09 -13.92 -1.00
C ALA A 322 32.19 -14.47 -2.43
N THR A 323 31.66 -13.70 -3.38
CA THR A 323 31.71 -14.04 -4.80
C THR A 323 32.95 -13.41 -5.42
N LYS A 324 33.88 -14.25 -5.89
CA LYS A 324 35.06 -13.79 -6.63
C LYS A 324 34.63 -13.37 -8.05
N ASN A 325 35.14 -12.24 -8.54
CA ASN A 325 34.92 -11.72 -9.90
C ASN A 325 33.47 -11.33 -10.23
N SER A 326 32.71 -10.87 -9.25
CA SER A 326 31.33 -10.45 -9.46
C SER A 326 31.25 -9.15 -10.26
N ARG A 327 30.40 -9.15 -11.28
CA ARG A 327 30.11 -7.96 -12.08
C ARG A 327 28.95 -7.19 -11.46
N ALA A 328 28.96 -5.87 -11.68
CA ALA A 328 27.81 -5.05 -11.37
C ALA A 328 26.58 -5.53 -12.15
N TYR A 329 25.48 -5.70 -11.43
CA TYR A 329 24.16 -6.00 -11.96
C TYR A 329 23.33 -4.72 -12.01
N TYR A 330 22.50 -4.60 -13.04
CA TYR A 330 21.60 -3.48 -13.27
C TYR A 330 20.19 -4.04 -13.41
N ALA A 331 19.38 -3.85 -12.38
CA ALA A 331 18.00 -4.33 -12.42
C ALA A 331 17.18 -3.51 -13.42
N SER A 332 16.35 -4.21 -14.20
CA SER A 332 15.46 -3.57 -15.18
C SER A 332 14.07 -3.29 -14.61
N THR A 333 13.71 -3.95 -13.51
CA THR A 333 12.40 -3.85 -12.86
C THR A 333 12.51 -3.84 -11.34
N ASN A 334 11.46 -3.35 -10.66
CA ASN A 334 11.37 -3.41 -9.21
C ASN A 334 11.21 -4.85 -8.70
N ASP A 335 10.58 -5.73 -9.48
CA ASP A 335 10.46 -7.16 -9.16
C ASP A 335 11.85 -7.84 -9.11
N GLU A 336 12.76 -7.50 -10.03
CA GLU A 336 14.15 -7.97 -9.98
C GLU A 336 14.88 -7.46 -8.75
N LEU A 337 14.67 -6.19 -8.36
CA LEU A 337 15.21 -5.66 -7.11
C LEU A 337 14.67 -6.44 -5.92
N ALA A 338 13.35 -6.65 -5.82
CA ALA A 338 12.75 -7.41 -4.73
C ALA A 338 13.29 -8.85 -4.66
N GLN A 339 13.50 -9.52 -5.80
CA GLN A 339 14.08 -10.86 -5.86
C GLN A 339 15.53 -10.88 -5.35
N HIS A 340 16.37 -9.97 -5.83
CA HIS A 340 17.76 -9.85 -5.37
C HIS A 340 17.85 -9.48 -3.89
N ALA A 341 16.94 -8.64 -3.41
CA ALA A 341 16.84 -8.27 -2.01
C ALA A 341 16.45 -9.46 -1.14
N GLY A 342 15.52 -10.29 -1.63
CA GLY A 342 15.11 -11.53 -0.99
C GLY A 342 16.12 -12.67 -1.13
N PHE A 343 17.24 -12.44 -1.82
CA PHE A 343 18.21 -13.47 -2.20
C PHE A 343 17.62 -14.64 -2.98
N ILE A 344 16.53 -14.38 -3.72
CA ILE A 344 15.87 -15.34 -4.61
C ILE A 344 16.51 -15.19 -6.00
N ILE A 345 17.31 -16.15 -6.43
CA ILE A 345 17.93 -16.14 -7.76
C ILE A 345 17.05 -16.96 -8.73
N PRO A 346 16.60 -16.41 -9.88
CA PRO A 346 15.87 -17.17 -10.88
C PRO A 346 16.71 -18.34 -11.41
N GLY A 347 16.29 -19.57 -11.11
CA GLY A 347 16.92 -20.80 -11.61
C GLY A 347 17.38 -21.80 -10.54
N ASP A 348 17.52 -21.38 -9.28
CA ASP A 348 17.80 -22.28 -8.16
C ASP A 348 16.48 -22.61 -7.42
N ILE A 349 15.60 -23.37 -8.08
CA ILE A 349 14.54 -24.11 -7.37
C ILE A 349 15.15 -25.47 -7.01
N ASP A 350 15.97 -25.48 -5.98
CA ASP A 350 16.29 -26.65 -5.17
C ASP A 350 16.85 -26.13 -3.85
N ASP A 351 16.01 -25.44 -3.07
CA ASP A 351 16.26 -25.16 -1.65
C ASP A 351 15.90 -26.42 -0.84
N PRO A 352 16.88 -27.16 -0.27
CA PRO A 352 16.63 -28.33 0.55
C PRO A 352 16.27 -27.96 2.00
N GLY A 353 16.22 -26.67 2.34
CA GLY A 353 15.78 -26.10 3.61
C GLY A 353 14.28 -25.81 3.69
N ALA A 354 13.56 -25.84 2.57
CA ALA A 354 12.10 -25.93 2.52
C ALA A 354 11.63 -27.36 2.85
N GLY A 355 12.13 -27.90 3.97
CA GLY A 355 11.84 -29.25 4.45
C GLY A 355 10.56 -29.34 5.25
N LYS A 356 9.47 -29.67 4.55
CA LYS A 356 8.43 -30.65 4.98
C LYS A 356 7.35 -30.31 6.01
N ASP A 357 7.25 -29.08 6.55
CA ASP A 357 6.10 -28.71 7.42
C ASP A 357 5.33 -27.46 6.97
N GLN A 358 5.26 -27.19 5.67
CA GLN A 358 4.17 -26.38 5.11
C GLN A 358 3.53 -27.13 3.94
N LYS A 359 2.78 -28.17 4.30
CA LYS A 359 1.56 -28.46 3.54
C LYS A 359 0.71 -27.19 3.56
N ASN A 360 0.36 -26.74 2.36
CA ASN A 360 -0.90 -26.11 2.06
C ASN A 360 -2.00 -26.47 3.09
N THR A 361 -2.25 -25.56 4.02
CA THR A 361 -3.60 -25.02 4.17
C THR A 361 -3.66 -23.80 3.25
N ALA A 362 -3.70 -23.97 1.93
CA ALA A 362 -4.97 -24.17 1.24
C ALA A 362 -6.19 -23.97 2.15
N TYR A 363 -6.55 -22.71 2.43
CA TYR A 363 -7.89 -22.34 2.01
C TYR A 363 -7.90 -22.48 0.48
N ASN A 364 -8.54 -23.54 0.00
CA ASN A 364 -8.79 -23.75 -1.41
C ASN A 364 -9.57 -22.55 -1.97
N THR A 365 -8.89 -21.66 -2.66
CA THR A 365 -9.41 -21.02 -3.86
C THR A 365 -8.26 -20.92 -4.86
N SER A 366 -8.37 -21.69 -5.94
CA SER A 366 -7.43 -21.67 -7.05
C SER A 366 -7.42 -20.29 -7.73
N ALA A 367 -6.39 -19.49 -7.48
CA ALA A 367 -6.05 -18.34 -8.32
C ALA A 367 -4.65 -18.58 -8.89
N LYS A 368 -4.57 -18.86 -10.20
CA LYS A 368 -3.30 -18.91 -10.95
C LYS A 368 -2.65 -17.52 -10.89
N LEU A 369 -1.33 -17.45 -10.69
CA LEU A 369 -0.57 -16.19 -10.75
C LEU A 369 -0.81 -15.46 -12.09
N PRO A 370 -0.87 -14.11 -12.11
CA PRO A 370 -1.12 -13.34 -13.34
C PRO A 370 0.03 -13.43 -14.34
N SER A 371 -0.27 -13.44 -15.64
CA SER A 371 0.74 -13.50 -16.72
C SER A 371 1.65 -12.27 -16.74
N ALA A 372 2.87 -12.39 -17.27
CA ALA A 372 3.80 -11.27 -17.44
C ALA A 372 3.20 -10.11 -18.26
N ALA A 373 2.28 -10.43 -19.18
CA ALA A 373 1.53 -9.44 -19.97
C ALA A 373 0.48 -8.68 -19.13
N TYR A 374 -0.20 -9.35 -18.20
CA TYR A 374 -1.09 -8.70 -17.23
C TYR A 374 -0.33 -7.67 -16.39
N LYS A 375 0.79 -8.09 -15.78
CA LYS A 375 1.61 -7.20 -14.93
C LYS A 375 2.11 -5.97 -15.68
N LYS A 376 2.61 -6.17 -16.91
CA LYS A 376 3.08 -5.09 -17.79
C LYS A 376 1.97 -4.07 -18.10
N ASN A 377 0.77 -4.55 -18.41
CA ASN A 377 -0.36 -3.69 -18.76
C ASN A 377 -0.91 -2.94 -17.53
N ILE A 378 -0.99 -3.58 -16.35
CA ILE A 378 -1.32 -2.87 -15.10
C ILE A 378 -0.30 -1.75 -14.82
N GLN A 379 1.00 -2.02 -14.96
CA GLN A 379 2.04 -1.03 -14.71
C GLN A 379 1.96 0.17 -15.67
N GLN A 380 1.69 -0.06 -16.96
CA GLN A 380 1.48 1.01 -17.95
C GLN A 380 0.19 1.80 -17.68
N GLY A 381 -0.90 1.11 -17.29
CA GLY A 381 -2.15 1.76 -16.89
C GLY A 381 -1.94 2.72 -15.71
N LEU A 382 -1.27 2.26 -14.66
CA LEU A 382 -0.94 3.08 -13.49
C LEU A 382 -0.04 4.28 -13.82
N PHE A 383 0.91 4.11 -14.75
CA PHE A 383 1.76 5.20 -15.22
C PHE A 383 0.97 6.31 -15.91
N TYR A 384 0.09 5.98 -16.86
CA TYR A 384 -0.74 6.98 -17.52
C TYR A 384 -1.77 7.59 -16.57
N GLN A 385 -2.33 6.81 -15.63
CA GLN A 385 -3.22 7.32 -14.58
C GLN A 385 -2.54 8.44 -13.77
N ALA A 386 -1.31 8.21 -13.32
CA ALA A 386 -0.57 9.19 -12.53
C ALA A 386 -0.29 10.49 -13.31
N ILE A 387 -0.07 10.41 -14.62
CA ILE A 387 0.12 11.57 -15.50
C ILE A 387 -1.19 12.38 -15.60
N ALA A 388 -2.33 11.72 -15.81
CA ALA A 388 -3.64 12.37 -15.86
C ALA A 388 -3.97 13.09 -14.54
N ASP A 389 -3.72 12.42 -13.41
CA ASP A 389 -3.97 13.00 -12.08
C ASP A 389 -3.06 14.20 -11.80
N SER A 390 -1.81 14.17 -12.26
CA SER A 390 -0.88 15.31 -12.15
C SER A 390 -1.39 16.54 -12.90
N MET A 391 -1.92 16.34 -14.11
CA MET A 391 -2.48 17.42 -14.92
C MET A 391 -3.77 18.00 -14.32
N LEU A 392 -4.62 17.16 -13.72
CA LEU A 392 -5.81 17.62 -12.99
C LEU A 392 -5.42 18.46 -11.77
N ARG A 393 -4.39 18.06 -11.01
CA ARG A 393 -3.89 18.83 -9.87
C ARG A 393 -3.31 20.20 -10.30
N LEU A 394 -2.58 20.25 -11.41
CA LEU A 394 -2.11 21.53 -11.97
C LEU A 394 -3.28 22.43 -12.37
N ALA A 395 -4.32 21.85 -12.97
CA ALA A 395 -5.54 22.59 -13.32
C ALA A 395 -6.26 23.12 -12.07
N GLU A 396 -6.32 22.35 -10.99
CA GLU A 396 -6.91 22.77 -9.72
C GLU A 396 -6.10 23.86 -9.02
N GLY A 397 -4.76 23.75 -9.01
CA GLY A 397 -3.87 24.79 -8.49
C GLY A 397 -4.05 26.11 -9.21
N LYS A 398 -4.14 26.08 -10.54
CA LYS A 398 -4.46 27.26 -11.36
C LYS A 398 -5.86 27.79 -11.09
N ASN A 399 -6.83 26.92 -10.85
CA ASN A 399 -8.21 27.32 -10.53
C ASN A 399 -8.29 28.10 -9.19
N LYS A 400 -7.43 27.79 -8.22
CA LYS A 400 -7.39 28.47 -6.92
C LYS A 400 -6.85 29.90 -7.00
N ILE A 401 -5.91 30.17 -7.91
CA ILE A 401 -5.33 31.51 -8.08
C ILE A 401 -6.20 32.44 -8.95
N LEU A 402 -7.25 31.93 -9.61
CA LEU A 402 -8.14 32.75 -10.44
C LEU A 402 -8.79 33.90 -9.66
N PHE A 403 -9.05 33.71 -8.37
CA PHE A 403 -9.70 34.71 -7.51
C PHE A 403 -8.77 35.83 -7.05
N SER A 404 -7.45 35.66 -7.16
CA SER A 404 -6.45 36.67 -6.77
C SER A 404 -5.91 37.49 -7.94
N LEU A 405 -6.31 37.18 -9.18
CA LEU A 405 -5.88 37.91 -10.37
C LEU A 405 -6.75 39.15 -10.60
N ALA A 406 -6.11 40.31 -10.76
CA ALA A 406 -6.80 41.59 -10.93
C ALA A 406 -7.21 41.89 -12.39
N SER A 407 -6.59 41.24 -13.38
CA SER A 407 -6.86 41.49 -14.80
C SER A 407 -7.77 40.45 -15.42
N SER A 408 -8.85 40.91 -16.07
CA SER A 408 -9.76 40.06 -16.85
C SER A 408 -9.05 39.28 -17.97
N THR A 409 -7.98 39.84 -18.52
CA THR A 409 -7.18 39.19 -19.57
C THR A 409 -6.36 38.02 -19.01
N GLN A 410 -5.81 38.17 -17.80
CA GLN A 410 -5.07 37.10 -17.10
C GLN A 410 -6.01 35.97 -16.67
N ILE A 411 -7.21 36.32 -16.17
CA ILE A 411 -8.25 35.35 -15.81
C ILE A 411 -8.65 34.50 -17.02
N THR A 412 -8.88 35.13 -18.19
CA THR A 412 -9.25 34.41 -19.41
C THR A 412 -8.10 33.51 -19.91
N ALA A 413 -6.85 33.95 -19.82
CA ALA A 413 -5.69 33.14 -20.20
C ALA A 413 -5.55 31.89 -19.30
N GLU A 414 -5.65 32.05 -17.98
CA GLU A 414 -5.57 30.94 -17.02
C GLU A 414 -6.75 29.97 -17.17
N ARG A 415 -7.98 30.46 -17.41
CA ARG A 415 -9.14 29.60 -17.70
C ARG A 415 -8.92 28.73 -18.95
N LYS A 416 -8.30 29.29 -20.00
CA LYS A 416 -7.97 28.55 -21.22
C LYS A 416 -6.94 27.45 -20.94
N GLU A 417 -5.97 27.72 -20.07
CA GLU A 417 -4.95 26.75 -19.69
C GLU A 417 -5.51 25.64 -18.79
N ILE A 418 -6.37 25.97 -17.83
CA ILE A 418 -7.13 24.99 -17.02
C ILE A 418 -7.93 24.05 -17.91
N TYR A 419 -8.61 24.60 -18.93
CA TYR A 419 -9.36 23.79 -19.90
C TYR A 419 -8.45 22.85 -20.68
N ARG A 420 -7.28 23.32 -21.14
CA ARG A 420 -6.29 22.49 -21.83
C ARG A 420 -5.77 21.36 -20.95
N LEU A 421 -5.38 21.66 -19.71
CA LEU A 421 -4.89 20.67 -18.76
C LEU A 421 -5.95 19.59 -18.47
N LYS A 422 -7.20 19.98 -18.24
CA LYS A 422 -8.31 19.03 -18.02
C LYS A 422 -8.60 18.18 -19.25
N LYS A 423 -8.58 18.78 -20.44
CA LYS A 423 -8.77 18.05 -21.70
C LYS A 423 -7.66 17.01 -21.91
N TYR A 424 -6.41 17.42 -21.72
CA TYR A 424 -5.26 16.53 -21.90
C TYR A 424 -5.21 15.43 -20.83
N ALA A 425 -5.59 15.74 -19.59
CA ALA A 425 -5.78 14.74 -18.55
C ALA A 425 -6.81 13.67 -18.95
N GLY A 426 -7.93 14.07 -19.54
CA GLY A 426 -8.94 13.14 -20.06
C GLY A 426 -8.41 12.24 -21.19
N GLU A 427 -7.60 12.78 -22.10
CA GLU A 427 -6.96 12.01 -23.18
C GLU A 427 -5.95 10.98 -22.64
N ILE A 428 -5.20 11.34 -21.60
CA ILE A 428 -4.25 10.44 -20.93
C ILE A 428 -4.99 9.39 -20.09
N GLN A 429 -6.09 9.75 -19.44
CA GLN A 429 -6.95 8.83 -18.70
C GLN A 429 -7.49 7.72 -19.61
N LEU A 430 -7.87 8.06 -20.84
CA LEU A 430 -8.30 7.06 -21.84
C LEU A 430 -7.19 6.05 -22.18
N LYS A 431 -5.92 6.48 -22.21
CA LYS A 431 -4.79 5.57 -22.41
C LYS A 431 -4.59 4.66 -21.19
N ALA A 432 -4.73 5.19 -19.98
CA ALA A 432 -4.67 4.39 -18.75
C ALA A 432 -5.74 3.29 -18.77
N ASP A 433 -6.98 3.66 -19.09
CA ASP A 433 -8.11 2.75 -19.20
C ASP A 433 -7.88 1.65 -20.24
N GLN A 434 -7.25 1.96 -21.39
CA GLN A 434 -6.90 0.96 -22.40
C GLN A 434 -5.97 -0.12 -21.85
N TYR A 435 -4.91 0.27 -21.13
CA TYR A 435 -3.99 -0.68 -20.53
C TYR A 435 -4.65 -1.51 -19.42
N PHE A 436 -5.55 -0.94 -18.62
CA PHE A 436 -6.32 -1.71 -17.64
C PHE A 436 -7.27 -2.72 -18.28
N ILE A 437 -7.88 -2.36 -19.42
CA ILE A 437 -8.72 -3.28 -20.21
C ILE A 437 -7.87 -4.42 -20.78
N GLU A 438 -6.70 -4.11 -21.35
CA GLU A 438 -5.79 -5.14 -21.88
C GLU A 438 -5.25 -6.05 -20.77
N ALA A 439 -5.00 -5.53 -19.57
CA ALA A 439 -4.68 -6.36 -18.41
C ALA A 439 -5.83 -7.30 -18.06
N SER A 440 -7.05 -6.79 -17.96
CA SER A 440 -8.25 -7.60 -17.66
C SER A 440 -8.49 -8.69 -18.71
N ASN A 441 -8.29 -8.39 -20.01
CA ASN A 441 -8.43 -9.40 -21.08
C ASN A 441 -7.35 -10.50 -20.99
N ASN A 442 -6.13 -10.16 -20.55
CA ASN A 442 -5.08 -11.14 -20.29
C ASN A 442 -5.44 -12.09 -19.14
N GLU A 443 -6.30 -11.65 -18.22
CA GLU A 443 -6.84 -12.46 -17.12
C GLU A 443 -7.97 -13.39 -17.60
N THR A 444 -8.86 -12.89 -18.48
CA THR A 444 -10.00 -13.67 -19.01
C THR A 444 -9.56 -14.82 -19.91
N THR A 445 -8.46 -14.66 -20.67
CA THR A 445 -7.91 -15.70 -21.55
C THR A 445 -7.35 -16.89 -20.75
N ILE A 446 -6.88 -16.67 -19.52
CA ILE A 446 -6.38 -17.71 -18.60
C ILE A 446 -7.54 -18.51 -17.97
N LEU A 447 -8.71 -17.88 -17.83
CA LEU A 447 -9.92 -18.47 -17.26
C LEU A 447 -10.72 -19.29 -18.28
N SER A 448 -10.67 -18.96 -19.58
CA SER A 448 -11.36 -19.71 -20.65
C SER A 448 -10.72 -21.05 -20.99
N ASP A 449 -9.42 -21.24 -20.72
CA ASP A 449 -8.70 -22.50 -20.99
C ASP A 449 -8.89 -23.55 -19.88
N ALA A 450 -9.58 -23.20 -18.78
CA ALA A 450 -9.61 -24.03 -17.59
C ALA A 450 -10.90 -24.84 -17.38
N ASN A 451 -12.04 -24.55 -18.01
CA ASN A 451 -13.23 -25.42 -17.94
C ASN A 451 -14.37 -25.01 -18.90
N ASN A 452 -14.84 -25.95 -19.71
CA ASN A 452 -16.24 -26.04 -20.12
C ASN A 452 -16.60 -27.54 -20.11
N PRO A 453 -17.73 -27.98 -19.51
CA PRO A 453 -19.02 -27.69 -20.14
C PRO A 453 -20.17 -27.30 -19.18
N SER A 454 -20.92 -26.29 -19.63
CA SER A 454 -22.40 -26.16 -19.65
C SER A 454 -23.23 -26.03 -18.36
N GLY A 455 -23.86 -24.85 -18.22
CA GLY A 455 -25.32 -24.73 -18.10
C GLY A 455 -25.89 -24.22 -16.77
N MET A 456 -26.03 -22.89 -16.60
CA MET A 456 -27.19 -22.32 -15.90
C MET A 456 -27.39 -20.83 -16.21
N LYS A 457 -28.67 -20.46 -16.27
CA LYS A 457 -29.26 -19.24 -16.86
C LYS A 457 -29.01 -17.97 -16.03
N THR A 458 -28.88 -16.85 -16.75
CA THR A 458 -28.93 -15.47 -16.26
C THR A 458 -30.26 -15.15 -15.58
N THR A 459 -30.23 -14.64 -14.34
CA THR A 459 -31.37 -13.99 -13.68
C THR A 459 -31.03 -12.53 -13.42
N ALA A 460 -31.78 -11.61 -14.04
CA ALA A 460 -31.67 -10.16 -13.88
C ALA A 460 -32.10 -9.70 -12.47
N LYS A 461 -31.39 -8.71 -11.90
CA LYS A 461 -31.80 -7.98 -10.68
C LYS A 461 -33.00 -7.06 -11.00
N PRO A 462 -33.97 -6.84 -10.08
CA PRO A 462 -35.13 -5.99 -10.33
C PRO A 462 -34.81 -4.48 -10.24
N SER A 463 -35.44 -3.68 -11.11
CA SER A 463 -35.40 -2.21 -11.14
C SER A 463 -36.24 -1.58 -10.02
N ILE A 464 -35.71 -0.56 -9.33
CA ILE A 464 -36.35 0.00 -8.13
C ILE A 464 -37.50 1.00 -8.43
N ASN A 465 -37.59 1.66 -9.59
CA ASN A 465 -38.80 2.45 -9.93
C ASN A 465 -38.84 2.92 -11.41
N LYS A 466 -39.59 2.24 -12.29
CA LYS A 466 -39.91 2.76 -13.64
C LYS A 466 -41.07 3.76 -13.53
N PHE A 467 -40.98 4.92 -14.21
CA PHE A 467 -42.09 5.86 -14.31
C PHE A 467 -43.21 5.28 -15.21
N ASN A 468 -44.45 5.72 -15.00
CA ASN A 468 -45.60 5.39 -15.82
C ASN A 468 -45.96 6.57 -16.75
N ILE A 469 -46.59 6.27 -17.88
CA ILE A 469 -47.13 7.27 -18.81
C ILE A 469 -48.66 7.17 -18.74
N SER A 470 -49.29 8.13 -18.07
CA SER A 470 -50.76 8.20 -17.98
C SER A 470 -51.36 8.79 -19.27
N SER A 471 -52.43 8.18 -19.77
CA SER A 471 -53.21 8.66 -20.92
C SER A 471 -54.14 9.84 -20.60
N THR A 472 -54.25 10.25 -19.32
CA THR A 472 -55.05 11.39 -18.88
C THR A 472 -54.15 12.49 -18.27
N PRO A 473 -54.01 13.66 -18.92
CA PRO A 473 -53.19 14.74 -18.38
C PRO A 473 -53.92 15.41 -17.20
N SER A 474 -53.49 15.12 -15.98
CA SER A 474 -53.99 15.80 -14.78
C SER A 474 -53.35 17.19 -14.63
N ALA A 475 -54.21 18.20 -14.56
CA ALA A 475 -54.05 19.59 -14.12
C ALA A 475 -52.97 20.50 -14.77
N ASN A 476 -53.36 21.72 -15.13
CA ASN A 476 -52.46 22.85 -15.49
C ASN A 476 -51.68 23.41 -14.28
N GLU A 477 -51.58 22.64 -13.19
CA GLU A 477 -50.86 23.04 -11.99
C GLU A 477 -49.35 22.90 -12.20
N LEU A 478 -48.58 23.86 -11.67
CA LEU A 478 -47.12 23.87 -11.79
C LEU A 478 -46.51 22.75 -10.96
N LEU A 479 -45.70 21.90 -11.59
CA LEU A 479 -44.98 20.84 -10.90
C LEU A 479 -43.88 21.46 -10.01
N GLN A 480 -44.11 21.42 -8.70
CA GLN A 480 -43.08 21.79 -7.74
C GLN A 480 -41.95 20.75 -7.80
N PRO A 481 -40.70 21.17 -7.98
CA PRO A 481 -39.57 20.25 -8.05
C PRO A 481 -39.30 19.68 -6.66
N THR A 482 -39.62 18.40 -6.48
CA THR A 482 -39.32 17.67 -5.25
C THR A 482 -38.05 16.85 -5.45
N PRO A 483 -36.98 17.09 -4.69
CA PRO A 483 -35.78 16.27 -4.76
C PRO A 483 -36.10 14.86 -4.22
N VAL A 484 -35.54 13.84 -4.87
CA VAL A 484 -35.68 12.45 -4.45
C VAL A 484 -34.38 12.03 -3.77
N ILE A 485 -34.48 11.42 -2.59
CA ILE A 485 -33.34 10.78 -1.93
C ILE A 485 -32.98 9.56 -2.76
N LEU A 486 -31.78 9.56 -3.35
CA LEU A 486 -31.32 8.45 -4.18
C LEU A 486 -30.81 7.31 -3.29
N PRO A 487 -31.16 6.05 -3.59
CA PRO A 487 -30.58 4.90 -2.91
C PRO A 487 -29.05 4.85 -3.06
N ASP A 488 -28.38 4.19 -2.11
CA ASP A 488 -26.96 3.88 -2.23
C ASP A 488 -26.69 2.91 -3.39
N GLY A 489 -25.51 3.04 -3.99
CA GLY A 489 -25.13 2.29 -5.20
C GLY A 489 -25.24 3.12 -6.47
N ILE A 490 -25.21 2.41 -7.61
CA ILE A 490 -25.29 3.03 -8.94
C ILE A 490 -26.74 3.23 -9.29
N ILE A 491 -27.09 4.48 -9.59
CA ILE A 491 -28.44 4.89 -9.92
C ILE A 491 -28.41 5.70 -11.21
N TYR A 492 -29.28 5.35 -12.15
CA TYR A 492 -29.51 6.08 -13.39
C TYR A 492 -30.87 6.79 -13.33
N ARG A 493 -30.93 7.99 -13.89
CA ARG A 493 -32.16 8.77 -14.07
C ARG A 493 -32.15 9.38 -15.46
N ILE A 494 -33.33 9.71 -15.99
CA ILE A 494 -33.44 10.39 -17.28
C ILE A 494 -33.66 11.87 -17.01
N GLN A 495 -32.74 12.74 -17.43
CA GLN A 495 -32.95 14.19 -17.35
C GLN A 495 -33.80 14.64 -18.54
N LEU A 496 -34.98 15.22 -18.26
CA LEU A 496 -35.93 15.67 -19.28
C LEU A 496 -35.61 17.07 -19.81
N GLY A 497 -35.01 17.93 -18.98
CA GLY A 497 -34.67 19.28 -19.36
C GLY A 497 -34.30 20.18 -18.18
N VAL A 498 -33.82 21.37 -18.52
CA VAL A 498 -33.43 22.43 -17.57
C VAL A 498 -34.20 23.69 -17.93
N TYR A 499 -34.95 24.25 -16.98
CA TYR A 499 -35.85 25.39 -17.22
C TYR A 499 -35.61 26.51 -16.21
N SER A 500 -35.80 27.76 -16.62
CA SER A 500 -35.70 28.93 -15.74
C SER A 500 -36.92 29.10 -14.81
N THR A 501 -38.03 28.43 -15.10
CA THR A 501 -39.29 28.48 -14.35
C THR A 501 -39.90 27.09 -14.18
N ALA A 502 -40.78 26.91 -13.20
CA ALA A 502 -41.51 25.64 -13.04
C ALA A 502 -42.43 25.38 -14.23
N MET A 503 -42.57 24.12 -14.63
CA MET A 503 -43.40 23.70 -15.77
C MET A 503 -44.68 23.00 -15.28
N PRO A 504 -45.82 23.15 -15.99
CA PRO A 504 -47.05 22.46 -15.61
C PRO A 504 -46.96 20.95 -15.86
N HIS A 505 -47.73 20.15 -15.10
CA HIS A 505 -47.78 18.69 -15.28
C HIS A 505 -48.11 18.27 -16.72
N SER A 506 -48.95 19.03 -17.42
CA SER A 506 -49.33 18.79 -18.82
C SER A 506 -48.16 18.86 -19.81
N TYR A 507 -47.09 19.59 -19.48
CA TYR A 507 -45.90 19.69 -20.33
C TYR A 507 -45.18 18.35 -20.46
N PHE A 508 -45.18 17.54 -19.39
CA PHE A 508 -44.44 16.27 -19.30
C PHE A 508 -45.19 15.06 -19.88
N LYS A 509 -46.22 15.28 -20.70
CA LYS A 509 -46.89 14.26 -21.53
C LYS A 509 -47.32 12.98 -20.77
N GLY A 510 -47.73 13.15 -19.51
CA GLY A 510 -48.23 12.05 -18.68
C GLY A 510 -47.15 11.23 -17.94
N ILE A 511 -45.87 11.56 -18.07
CA ILE A 511 -44.77 10.92 -17.33
C ILE A 511 -44.94 11.20 -15.83
N GLN A 512 -45.11 10.16 -15.00
CA GLN A 512 -45.22 10.25 -13.54
C GLN A 512 -44.65 9.00 -12.84
N PRO A 513 -44.02 9.12 -11.65
CA PRO A 513 -43.72 10.36 -10.95
C PRO A 513 -42.53 11.11 -11.60
N LEU A 514 -42.53 12.44 -11.43
CA LEU A 514 -41.43 13.32 -11.79
C LEU A 514 -40.76 13.85 -10.55
N SER A 515 -39.48 14.17 -10.68
CA SER A 515 -38.67 14.75 -9.62
C SER A 515 -37.91 15.94 -10.16
N GLY A 516 -37.53 16.87 -9.28
CA GLY A 516 -36.79 18.05 -9.72
C GLY A 516 -35.90 18.65 -8.68
N GLU A 517 -34.85 19.34 -9.15
CA GLU A 517 -33.83 19.98 -8.33
C GLU A 517 -33.71 21.45 -8.73
N LYS A 518 -33.77 22.37 -7.75
CA LYS A 518 -33.56 23.80 -7.94
C LYS A 518 -32.09 24.15 -7.71
N PHE A 519 -31.48 24.80 -8.68
CA PHE A 519 -30.16 25.42 -8.57
C PHE A 519 -30.33 26.93 -8.47
N LEU A 520 -29.59 27.59 -7.59
CA LEU A 520 -29.74 29.03 -7.33
C LEU A 520 -28.73 29.90 -8.10
N GLN A 521 -27.68 29.31 -8.68
CA GLN A 521 -26.60 30.03 -9.38
C GLN A 521 -26.05 29.22 -10.57
N PRO A 522 -26.59 29.39 -11.80
CA PRO A 522 -27.73 30.22 -12.17
C PRO A 522 -29.08 29.64 -11.68
N PRO A 523 -30.14 30.45 -11.55
CA PRO A 523 -31.47 29.99 -11.13
C PRO A 523 -32.11 29.11 -12.21
N VAL A 524 -32.02 27.79 -12.05
CA VAL A 524 -32.60 26.81 -12.99
C VAL A 524 -33.21 25.63 -12.25
N ILE A 525 -34.17 24.95 -12.88
CA ILE A 525 -34.84 23.75 -12.38
C ILE A 525 -34.55 22.61 -13.34
N LYS A 526 -33.94 21.54 -12.84
CA LYS A 526 -33.74 20.30 -13.59
C LYS A 526 -34.88 19.33 -13.28
N TYR A 527 -35.48 18.72 -14.30
CA TYR A 527 -36.51 17.70 -14.12
C TYR A 527 -35.99 16.33 -14.56
N TYR A 528 -36.32 15.29 -13.78
CA TYR A 528 -35.91 13.92 -14.01
C TYR A 528 -37.08 12.93 -13.95
N ALA A 529 -36.99 11.89 -14.77
CA ALA A 529 -37.91 10.76 -14.80
C ALA A 529 -37.22 9.45 -14.41
N GLY A 530 -37.92 8.64 -13.61
CA GLY A 530 -37.50 7.30 -13.19
C GLY A 530 -36.27 7.25 -12.28
N VAL A 531 -36.09 6.09 -11.65
CA VAL A 531 -34.90 5.75 -10.86
C VAL A 531 -34.56 4.29 -11.18
N PHE A 532 -33.47 4.09 -11.92
CA PHE A 532 -33.07 2.80 -12.47
C PHE A 532 -31.77 2.34 -11.81
N THR A 533 -31.65 1.06 -11.51
CA THR A 533 -30.41 0.43 -11.02
C THR A 533 -29.61 -0.24 -12.15
N SER A 534 -30.17 -0.23 -13.37
CA SER A 534 -29.59 -0.83 -14.57
C SER A 534 -29.54 0.20 -15.71
N TYR A 535 -28.39 0.31 -16.37
CA TYR A 535 -28.20 1.15 -17.55
C TYR A 535 -29.08 0.66 -18.68
N PHE A 536 -29.21 -0.66 -18.84
CA PHE A 536 -30.02 -1.27 -19.89
C PHE A 536 -31.49 -0.86 -19.75
N ASP A 537 -32.05 -0.97 -18.53
CA ASP A 537 -33.44 -0.59 -18.25
C ASP A 537 -33.66 0.92 -18.40
N CYS A 538 -32.69 1.74 -17.97
CA CYS A 538 -32.73 3.18 -18.12
C CYS A 538 -32.68 3.59 -19.60
N SER A 539 -31.84 2.93 -20.40
CA SER A 539 -31.72 3.17 -21.84
C SER A 539 -32.98 2.79 -22.58
N ALA A 540 -33.63 1.67 -22.24
CA ALA A 540 -34.91 1.30 -22.83
C ALA A 540 -36.01 2.33 -22.52
N ALA A 541 -36.08 2.80 -21.27
CA ALA A 541 -37.03 3.83 -20.86
C ALA A 541 -36.73 5.21 -21.48
N LEU A 542 -35.46 5.53 -21.76
CA LEU A 542 -35.08 6.77 -22.45
C LEU A 542 -35.65 6.85 -23.87
N GLU A 543 -35.69 5.73 -24.60
CA GLU A 543 -36.28 5.69 -25.94
C GLU A 543 -37.79 5.97 -25.90
N GLU A 544 -38.50 5.47 -24.87
CA GLU A 544 -39.92 5.81 -24.65
C GLU A 544 -40.11 7.32 -24.38
N VAL A 545 -39.23 7.93 -23.58
CA VAL A 545 -39.24 9.37 -23.29
C VAL A 545 -38.99 10.21 -24.54
N ARG A 546 -38.02 9.82 -25.37
CA ARG A 546 -37.69 10.51 -26.61
C ARG A 546 -38.84 10.44 -27.62
N ALA A 547 -39.52 9.29 -27.70
CA ALA A 547 -40.69 9.12 -28.56
C ALA A 547 -41.87 10.04 -28.17
N LEU A 548 -41.96 10.46 -26.91
CA LEU A 548 -42.95 11.45 -26.44
C LEU A 548 -42.61 12.91 -26.79
N GLY A 549 -41.44 13.18 -27.38
CA GLY A 549 -41.01 14.51 -27.84
C GLY A 549 -39.88 15.14 -27.03
N PHE A 550 -39.30 14.45 -26.04
CA PHE A 550 -38.12 14.91 -25.28
C PHE A 550 -36.82 14.45 -25.95
N THR A 551 -36.57 14.90 -27.17
CA THR A 551 -35.45 14.41 -28.02
C THR A 551 -34.07 14.64 -27.42
N ASP A 552 -33.91 15.72 -26.64
CA ASP A 552 -32.65 16.06 -25.96
C ASP A 552 -32.47 15.37 -24.60
N ALA A 553 -33.40 14.48 -24.19
CA ALA A 553 -33.26 13.76 -22.94
C ALA A 553 -32.05 12.81 -22.97
N PHE A 554 -31.37 12.69 -21.83
CA PHE A 554 -30.20 11.83 -21.66
C PHE A 554 -30.12 11.21 -20.26
N ILE A 555 -29.31 10.16 -20.14
CA ILE A 555 -29.09 9.45 -18.88
C ILE A 555 -28.08 10.21 -18.03
N VAL A 556 -28.46 10.53 -16.79
CA VAL A 556 -27.56 10.96 -15.72
C VAL A 556 -27.34 9.80 -14.76
N SER A 557 -26.12 9.69 -14.24
CA SER A 557 -25.72 8.57 -13.39
C SER A 557 -25.18 9.06 -12.08
N TYR A 558 -25.46 8.32 -11.01
CA TYR A 558 -25.08 8.66 -9.66
C TYR A 558 -24.45 7.44 -9.00
N LEU A 559 -23.46 7.69 -8.15
CA LEU A 559 -22.91 6.71 -7.22
C LEU A 559 -23.03 7.28 -5.81
N ASN A 560 -23.85 6.65 -4.97
CA ASN A 560 -24.11 7.08 -3.58
C ASN A 560 -24.55 8.56 -3.52
N GLY A 561 -25.50 8.95 -4.37
CA GLY A 561 -26.03 10.31 -4.44
C GLY A 561 -25.15 11.35 -5.15
N LYS A 562 -23.91 11.02 -5.55
CA LYS A 562 -23.02 11.92 -6.30
C LYS A 562 -23.04 11.60 -7.79
N GLU A 563 -23.24 12.63 -8.63
CA GLU A 563 -23.24 12.49 -10.10
C GLU A 563 -21.87 12.00 -10.63
N ILE A 564 -21.88 11.01 -11.52
CA ILE A 564 -20.71 10.43 -12.18
C ILE A 564 -20.99 10.24 -13.69
N PRO A 565 -19.95 10.16 -14.55
CA PRO A 565 -20.17 9.93 -15.99
C PRO A 565 -20.91 8.61 -16.27
N ALA A 566 -21.84 8.60 -17.23
CA ALA A 566 -22.67 7.44 -17.52
C ALA A 566 -21.88 6.21 -17.98
N GLU A 567 -20.79 6.41 -18.73
CA GLU A 567 -19.86 5.34 -19.12
C GLU A 567 -19.13 4.73 -17.91
N ARG A 568 -18.79 5.57 -16.91
CA ARG A 568 -18.17 5.10 -15.66
C ARG A 568 -19.18 4.31 -14.84
N ALA A 569 -20.43 4.77 -14.75
CA ALA A 569 -21.49 4.06 -14.06
C ALA A 569 -21.77 2.70 -14.72
N LYS A 570 -21.86 2.65 -16.06
CA LYS A 570 -22.11 1.43 -16.84
C LYS A 570 -21.01 0.37 -16.65
N LYS A 571 -19.75 0.80 -16.55
CA LYS A 571 -18.61 -0.08 -16.23
C LYS A 571 -18.61 -0.58 -14.79
N LEU A 572 -19.18 0.18 -13.86
CA LEU A 572 -19.27 -0.21 -12.44
C LEU A 572 -20.53 -1.07 -12.16
N GLU A 573 -21.48 -1.10 -13.08
CA GLU A 573 -22.69 -1.93 -13.03
C GLU A 573 -22.45 -3.36 -13.55
N GLN A 574 -21.61 -3.49 -14.58
CA GLN A 574 -21.11 -4.77 -15.11
C GLN A 574 -20.14 -5.41 -14.13
#